data_AF-A0A959NQE4-F1
#
_entry.id   AF-A0A959NQE4-F1
#
_cell.length_a   1.000
_cell.length_b   1.000
_cell.length_c   1.000
_cell.angle_alpha   90.00
_cell.angle_beta   90.00
_cell.angle_gamma   90.00
#
_symmetry.space_group_name_H-M   'P 1'
#
loop_
_entity.id
_entity.type
_entity.pdbx_description
1 polymer ?
#
loop_
_entity_poly.entity_id
_entity_poly.type
_entity_poly.pdbx_seq_one_letter_code
_entity_poly.pdbx_strand_id
1 'polypeptide(L)' 'MNTQQLFTQLGKLQHENALMKTLATPGGFFRYYFEQLPYYKTVEDCFNAINKTYFELFGEYRHIDYSSFRNSRTHWLRS' A
#
# COMPACT_ATOMS: atom_id res chain seq x y z
N MET A 1 22.85 20.05 -11.10
CA MET A 1 22.16 18.97 -10.35
C MET A 1 23.20 17.91 -10.01
N ASN A 2 23.32 17.51 -8.75
CA ASN A 2 24.38 16.60 -8.29
C ASN A 2 24.03 15.15 -8.68
N THR A 3 25.00 14.37 -9.20
CA THR A 3 24.82 12.97 -9.58
C THR A 3 24.31 12.10 -8.43
N GLN A 4 24.69 12.40 -7.18
CA GLN A 4 24.19 11.72 -6.00
C GLN A 4 22.69 11.96 -5.76
N GLN A 5 22.21 13.19 -5.99
CA GLN A 5 20.78 13.53 -5.87
C GLN A 5 19.97 12.80 -6.94
N LEU A 6 20.51 12.68 -8.14
CA LEU A 6 19.90 11.93 -9.25
C LEU A 6 19.71 10.45 -8.92
N PHE A 7 20.74 9.78 -8.38
CA PHE A 7 20.63 8.38 -7.99
C PHE A 7 19.62 8.16 -6.87
N THR A 8 19.58 9.06 -5.87
CA THR A 8 18.57 9.00 -4.81
C THR A 8 17.15 9.16 -5.36
N GLN A 9 16.93 10.13 -6.26
CA GLN A 9 15.64 10.37 -6.89
C GLN A 9 15.20 9.15 -7.72
N LEU A 10 16.12 8.57 -8.48
CA LEU A 10 15.85 7.39 -9.30
C LEU A 10 15.45 6.19 -8.43
N GLY A 11 16.17 5.94 -7.33
CA GLY A 11 15.84 4.86 -6.40
C GLY A 11 14.46 5.04 -5.77
N LYS A 12 14.11 6.28 -5.39
CA LYS A 12 12.77 6.60 -4.87
C LYS A 12 11.68 6.31 -5.90
N LEU A 13 11.85 6.78 -7.14
CA LEU A 13 10.88 6.56 -8.22
C LEU A 13 10.72 5.08 -8.61
N GLN A 14 11.81 4.31 -8.56
CA GLN A 14 11.76 2.87 -8.80
C GLN A 14 10.99 2.15 -7.69
N HIS A 15 11.22 2.54 -6.43
CA HIS A 15 10.49 2.00 -5.29
C HIS A 15 8.99 2.33 -5.35
N GLU A 16 8.65 3.59 -5.62
CA GLU A 16 7.25 4.02 -5.81
C GLU A 16 6.58 3.25 -6.96
N ASN A 17 7.24 3.07 -8.10
CA ASN A 17 6.71 2.27 -9.20
C ASN A 17 6.44 0.81 -8.82
N ALA A 18 7.34 0.20 -8.05
CA ALA A 18 7.16 -1.17 -7.58
C ALA A 18 5.97 -1.28 -6.61
N LEU A 19 5.84 -0.32 -5.69
CA LEU A 19 4.70 -0.21 -4.79
C LEU A 19 3.39 0.00 -5.55
N MET A 20 3.36 0.91 -6.51
CA MET A 20 2.18 1.14 -7.36
C MET A 20 1.73 -0.15 -8.05
N LYS A 21 2.66 -0.89 -8.68
CA LYS A 21 2.33 -2.16 -9.35
C LYS A 21 1.71 -3.18 -8.40
N THR A 22 2.25 -3.30 -7.19
CA THR A 22 1.72 -4.21 -6.16
C THR A 22 0.34 -3.75 -5.69
N LEU A 23 0.23 -2.48 -5.31
CA LEU A 23 -0.96 -1.94 -4.67
C LEU A 23 -2.14 -1.75 -5.63
N ALA A 24 -1.90 -1.62 -6.94
CA ALA A 24 -2.96 -1.42 -7.94
C ALA A 24 -4.00 -2.56 -7.95
N THR A 25 -3.58 -3.80 -7.70
CA THR A 25 -4.47 -4.97 -7.73
C THR A 25 -5.06 -5.29 -6.35
N PRO A 26 -6.30 -5.83 -6.25
CA PRO A 26 -6.87 -6.21 -4.96
C PRO A 26 -6.00 -7.23 -4.21
N GLY A 27 -5.55 -8.28 -4.90
CA GLY A 27 -4.71 -9.32 -4.30
C GLY A 27 -3.34 -8.79 -3.87
N GLY A 28 -2.75 -7.87 -4.63
CA GLY A 28 -1.48 -7.24 -4.26
C GLY A 28 -1.63 -6.30 -3.06
N PHE A 29 -2.72 -5.55 -2.97
CA PHE A 29 -3.02 -4.74 -1.78
C PHE A 29 -3.15 -5.60 -0.52
N PHE A 30 -3.92 -6.70 -0.58
CA PHE A 30 -4.07 -7.59 0.58
C PHE A 30 -2.76 -8.30 0.95
N ARG A 31 -1.99 -8.78 -0.03
CA ARG A 31 -0.68 -9.37 0.23
C ARG A 31 0.23 -8.39 0.94
N TYR A 32 0.33 -7.17 0.42
CA TYR A 32 1.14 -6.12 1.03
C TYR A 32 0.67 -5.79 2.44
N TYR A 33 -0.65 -5.75 2.69
CA TYR A 33 -1.21 -5.62 4.03
C TYR A 33 -0.72 -6.70 5.01
N PHE A 34 -0.75 -7.97 4.61
CA PHE A 34 -0.28 -9.06 5.47
C PHE A 34 1.23 -9.04 5.68
N GLU A 35 2.00 -8.65 4.67
CA GLU A 35 3.46 -8.46 4.78
C GLU A 35 3.83 -7.33 5.73
N GLN A 36 3.04 -6.24 5.73
CA GLN A 36 3.27 -5.09 6.59
C GLN A 36 2.76 -5.28 8.02
N LEU A 37 1.74 -6.13 8.21
CA LEU A 37 1.06 -6.31 9.49
C LEU A 37 1.99 -6.53 10.72
N PRO A 38 3.09 -7.29 10.64
CA PRO A 38 4.01 -7.48 11.77
C PRO A 38 4.71 -6.21 12.26
N TYR A 39 4.74 -5.15 11.44
CA TYR A 39 5.42 -3.88 11.75
C TYR A 39 4.50 -2.85 12.41
N TYR A 40 3.21 -3.15 12.57
CA TYR A 40 2.22 -2.24 13.14
C TYR A 40 1.62 -2.78 14.43
N LYS A 41 1.28 -1.86 15.34
CA LYS A 41 0.70 -2.21 16.65
C LYS A 41 -0.70 -2.80 16.53
N THR A 42 -1.49 -2.29 15.59
CA THR A 42 -2.85 -2.76 15.35
C THR A 42 -3.10 -3.04 13.87
N VAL A 43 -4.06 -3.94 13.63
CA VAL A 43 -4.56 -4.27 12.30
C VAL A 43 -5.15 -3.07 11.56
N GLU A 44 -5.68 -2.08 12.29
CA GLU A 44 -6.26 -0.86 11.75
C GLU A 44 -5.19 0.18 11.44
N ASP A 45 -4.15 0.30 12.28
CA ASP A 45 -2.99 1.17 11.98
C ASP A 45 -2.29 0.73 10.69
N CYS A 46 -2.10 -0.58 10.51
CA CYS A 46 -1.54 -1.14 9.27
C CYS A 46 -2.40 -0.76 8.07
N PHE A 47 -3.72 -0.94 8.18
CA PHE A 47 -4.66 -0.56 7.12
C PHE A 47 -4.58 0.93 6.81
N ASN A 48 -4.65 1.80 7.83
CA ASN A 48 -4.62 3.25 7.66
C ASN A 48 -3.33 3.71 6.99
N ALA A 49 -2.18 3.14 7.38
CA ALA A 49 -0.90 3.45 6.77
C ALA A 49 -0.88 3.07 5.28
N ILE A 50 -1.32 1.85 4.93
CA ILE A 50 -1.28 1.38 3.54
C ILE A 50 -2.32 2.08 2.67
N ASN A 51 -3.51 2.34 3.19
CA ASN A 51 -4.55 3.07 2.46
C ASN A 51 -4.15 4.54 2.23
N LYS A 52 -3.39 5.14 3.17
CA LYS A 52 -2.74 6.44 2.97
C LYS A 52 -1.64 6.38 1.91
N THR A 53 -0.76 5.37 1.93
CA THR A 53 0.24 5.18 0.87
C THR A 53 -0.43 5.00 -0.49
N TYR A 54 -1.55 4.28 -0.56
CA TYR A 54 -2.34 4.17 -1.78
C TYR A 54 -2.85 5.55 -2.25
N PHE A 55 -3.40 6.36 -1.35
CA PHE A 55 -3.82 7.72 -1.67
C PHE A 55 -2.67 8.59 -2.20
N GLU A 56 -1.48 8.51 -1.58
CA GLU A 56 -0.30 9.26 -2.02
C GLU A 56 0.16 8.86 -3.43
N LEU A 57 -0.03 7.59 -3.82
CA LEU A 57 0.39 7.07 -5.12
C LEU A 57 -0.67 7.24 -6.22
N PHE A 58 -1.96 7.18 -5.89
CA PHE A 58 -3.07 7.11 -6.85
C PHE A 58 -4.02 8.31 -6.80
N GLY A 59 -3.95 9.14 -5.76
CA GLY A 59 -4.81 10.32 -5.59
C GLY A 59 -6.20 10.01 -5.02
N GLU A 60 -6.49 8.76 -4.67
CA GLU A 60 -7.75 8.31 -4.08
C GLU A 60 -7.53 7.22 -3.04
N TYR A 61 -8.45 7.05 -2.09
CA TYR A 61 -8.38 5.93 -1.16
C TYR A 61 -8.92 4.66 -1.82
N ARG A 62 -8.23 3.53 -1.62
CA ARG A 62 -8.70 2.23 -2.12
C ARG A 62 -9.96 1.76 -1.40
N HIS A 63 -10.00 1.99 -0.09
CA HIS A 63 -11.14 1.68 0.75
C HIS A 63 -11.58 2.94 1.48
N ILE A 64 -12.89 3.15 1.58
CA ILE A 64 -13.46 4.32 2.27
C ILE A 64 -13.13 4.34 3.77
N ASP A 65 -13.09 3.16 4.41
CA ASP A 65 -12.77 2.99 5.81
C ASP A 65 -12.32 1.55 6.12
N TYR A 66 -11.95 1.30 7.38
CA TYR A 66 -11.50 -0.01 7.85
C TYR A 66 -12.60 -1.08 7.78
N SER A 67 -13.88 -0.69 7.88
CA SER A 67 -15.01 -1.62 7.81
C SER A 67 -15.19 -2.16 6.38
N SER A 68 -15.13 -1.28 5.38
CA SER A 68 -15.12 -1.62 3.94
C SER A 68 -13.94 -2.53 3.59
N PHE A 69 -12.76 -2.22 4.13
CA PHE A 69 -11.59 -3.07 3.99
C PHE A 69 -11.81 -4.47 4.58
N ARG A 70 -12.33 -4.58 5.82
CA ARG A 70 -12.59 -5.87 6.47
C ARG A 70 -13.56 -6.75 5.69
N ASN A 71 -14.61 -6.17 5.13
CA ASN A 71 -15.57 -6.89 4.29
C ASN A 71 -14.87 -7.41 3.02
N SER A 72 -14.15 -6.54 2.32
CA SER A 72 -13.41 -6.89 1.10
C SER A 72 -12.37 -7.98 1.34
N ARG A 73 -11.62 -7.89 2.45
CA ARG A 73 -10.63 -8.88 2.88
C ARG A 73 -11.28 -10.23 3.17
N THR A 74 -12.44 -10.23 3.82
CA THR A 74 -13.17 -11.48 4.13
C THR A 74 -13.61 -12.19 2.86
N HIS A 75 -14.07 -11.43 1.85
CA HIS A 75 -14.39 -12.00 0.54
C HIS A 75 -13.15 -12.58 -0.15
N TRP A 76 -12.04 -11.83 -0.16
CA TRP A 76 -10.78 -12.27 -0.77
C TRP A 76 -10.18 -13.52 -0.12
N LEU A 77 -10.34 -13.69 1.19
CA LEU A 77 -9.87 -14.90 1.90
C LEU A 77 -10.72 -16.16 1.62
N ARG A 78 -11.89 -16.01 1.01
CA ARG A 78 -12.82 -17.11 0.70
C ARG A 78 -12.79 -17.54 -0.76
N SER A 79 -12.18 -16.74 -1.63
CA SER A 79 -11.94 -17.00 -3.05
C SER A 79 -10.63 -17.72 -3.28
#